data_AF-A0A645ILI3-F1
#
_entry.id   AF-A0A645ILI3-F1
#
_cell.length_a   1.000
_cell.length_b   1.000
_cell.length_c   1.000
_cell.angle_alpha   90.00
_cell.angle_beta   90.00
_cell.angle_gamma   90.00
#
_symmetry.space_group_name_H-M   'P 1'
#
loop_
_entity.id
_entity.type
_entity.pdbx_description
1 polymer ?
#
loop_
_entity_poly.entity_id
_entity_poly.type
_entity_poly.pdbx_seq_one_letter_code
_entity_poly.pdbx_strand_id
1 'polypeptide(L)'
;MTLEGQIIEQLRFTDNSIFAVGINHIIRYNYTTNKEQSKKLVYGWDVLDFAMLSRPTFLLTPRQYEDSGSLSVAKILTMSEDSSAIETEVLLQLPAGTIGAYLCNNKVICVTSASMYVYSLSGQLIDSYAFASAIDSAHKLDTTHIMIGRGKELFIAQLD
;
A
#
# COMPACT_ATOMS: atom_id res chain seq x y z
N MET A 1 -5.90 19.29 -23.08
CA MET A 1 -5.96 19.74 -21.68
C MET A 1 -4.61 19.39 -21.08
N THR A 2 -3.73 20.37 -20.92
CA THR A 2 -2.39 20.21 -20.34
C THR A 2 -2.54 20.04 -18.82
N LEU A 3 -1.78 19.10 -18.24
CA LEU A 3 -1.79 18.79 -16.81
C LEU A 3 -1.06 19.90 -16.03
N GLU A 4 -1.60 21.13 -16.03
CA GLU A 4 -1.02 22.23 -15.27
C GLU A 4 -1.35 22.08 -13.78
N GLY A 5 -0.32 21.96 -12.93
CA GLY A 5 -0.43 22.13 -11.48
C GLY A 5 -0.36 20.87 -10.61
N GLN A 6 0.06 19.70 -11.12
CA GLN A 6 0.23 18.49 -10.31
C GLN A 6 1.66 17.94 -10.37
N ILE A 7 2.28 17.74 -9.20
CA ILE A 7 3.54 17.01 -9.07
C ILE A 7 3.24 15.51 -9.07
N ILE A 8 3.93 14.76 -9.95
CA ILE A 8 3.93 13.30 -9.98
C ILE A 8 5.12 12.83 -9.16
N GLU A 9 4.86 11.99 -8.16
CA GLU A 9 5.86 11.48 -7.23
C GLU A 9 6.34 10.08 -7.63
N GLN A 10 5.42 9.27 -8.18
CA GLN A 10 5.71 7.88 -8.51
C GLN A 10 4.95 7.43 -9.76
N LEU A 11 5.54 6.49 -10.49
CA LEU A 11 4.85 5.72 -11.53
C LEU A 11 4.68 4.28 -11.05
N ARG A 12 3.52 3.69 -11.35
CA ARG A 12 3.24 2.26 -11.17
C ARG A 12 2.73 1.67 -12.47
N PHE A 13 3.11 0.44 -12.74
CA PHE A 13 2.85 -0.23 -13.99
C PHE A 13 2.10 -1.53 -13.74
N THR A 14 1.18 -1.82 -14.64
CA THR A 14 0.52 -3.12 -14.81
C THR A 14 0.60 -3.48 -16.29
N ASP A 15 0.13 -4.65 -16.65
CA ASP A 15 0.12 -5.08 -18.05
C ASP A 15 -0.77 -4.17 -18.93
N ASN A 16 -1.78 -3.52 -18.34
CA ASN A 16 -2.77 -2.74 -19.09
C ASN A 16 -2.67 -1.23 -18.85
N SER A 17 -2.02 -0.79 -17.77
CA SER A 17 -2.08 0.60 -17.34
C SER A 17 -0.77 1.14 -16.79
N ILE A 18 -0.64 2.46 -16.89
CA ILE A 18 0.35 3.27 -16.21
C ILE A 18 -0.41 4.14 -15.21
N PHE A 19 -0.08 4.05 -13.93
CA PHE A 19 -0.62 4.90 -12.88
C PHE A 19 0.41 5.97 -12.53
N ALA A 20 0.08 7.22 -12.85
CA ALA A 20 0.83 8.38 -12.39
C ALA A 20 0.28 8.82 -11.03
N VAL A 21 1.04 8.51 -9.98
CA VAL A 21 0.72 8.88 -8.60
C VAL A 21 1.27 10.28 -8.36
N GLY A 22 0.39 11.23 -8.12
CA GLY A 22 0.79 12.56 -7.68
C GLY A 22 0.06 13.04 -6.46
N ILE A 23 0.36 14.28 -6.07
CA ILE A 23 -0.04 14.85 -4.78
C ILE A 23 -1.55 14.92 -4.53
N ASN A 24 -2.31 15.12 -5.61
CA ASN A 24 -3.74 15.33 -5.54
C ASN A 24 -4.48 14.14 -6.13
N HIS A 25 -3.91 13.48 -7.15
CA HIS A 25 -4.59 12.43 -7.89
C HIS A 25 -3.67 11.28 -8.26
N ILE A 26 -4.25 10.09 -8.33
CA ILE A 26 -3.71 8.98 -9.11
C ILE A 26 -4.41 9.02 -10.47
N ILE A 27 -3.63 9.16 -11.54
CA ILE A 27 -4.13 9.22 -12.92
C ILE A 27 -3.76 7.92 -13.61
N ARG A 28 -4.75 7.26 -14.21
CA ARG A 28 -4.56 6.03 -14.97
C ARG A 28 -4.50 6.36 -16.45
N TYR A 29 -3.43 5.90 -17.10
CA TYR A 29 -3.27 5.89 -18.54
C TYR A 29 -3.32 4.45 -19.05
N ASN A 30 -3.87 4.24 -20.24
CA ASN A 30 -3.75 2.96 -20.93
C ASN A 30 -2.30 2.76 -21.37
N TYR A 31 -1.73 1.58 -21.10
CA TYR A 31 -0.31 1.31 -21.32
C TYR A 31 0.10 1.42 -22.79
N THR A 32 -0.73 0.95 -23.72
CA THR A 32 -0.40 0.93 -25.15
C THR A 32 -0.64 2.27 -25.84
N THR A 33 -1.75 2.93 -25.50
CA THR A 33 -2.20 4.13 -26.22
C THR A 33 -1.79 5.44 -25.54
N ASN A 34 -1.29 5.38 -24.31
CA ASN A 34 -0.98 6.52 -23.44
C ASN A 34 -2.16 7.48 -23.23
N LYS A 35 -3.39 7.04 -23.51
CA LYS A 35 -4.60 7.84 -23.28
C LYS A 35 -5.02 7.73 -21.83
N GLU A 36 -5.30 8.87 -21.21
CA GLU A 36 -5.92 8.94 -19.88
C GLU A 36 -7.25 8.16 -19.90
N GLN A 37 -7.42 7.28 -18.92
CA GLN A 37 -8.60 6.43 -18.75
C GLN A 37 -9.43 6.89 -17.55
N SER A 38 -8.77 7.21 -16.43
CA SER A 38 -9.44 7.65 -15.21
C SER A 38 -8.52 8.49 -14.34
N LYS A 39 -9.14 9.21 -13.40
CA LYS A 39 -8.47 10.09 -12.44
C LYS A 39 -9.15 9.99 -11.08
N LYS A 40 -8.36 9.66 -10.05
CA LYS A 40 -8.85 9.45 -8.68
C LYS A 40 -8.23 10.45 -7.72
N LEU A 41 -9.06 11.20 -6.99
CA LEU A 41 -8.60 12.13 -5.95
C LEU A 41 -8.03 11.36 -4.75
N VAL A 42 -6.80 11.68 -4.36
CA VAL A 42 -6.09 11.12 -3.19
C VAL A 42 -5.49 12.22 -2.32
N TYR A 43 -6.00 13.45 -2.41
CA TYR A 43 -5.50 14.59 -1.64
C TYR A 43 -5.41 14.28 -0.13
N GLY A 44 -4.26 14.60 0.47
CA GLY A 44 -3.95 14.31 1.87
C GLY A 44 -3.41 12.89 2.13
N TRP A 45 -3.30 12.05 1.10
CA TRP A 45 -2.75 10.71 1.19
C TRP A 45 -1.44 10.55 0.40
N ASP A 46 -0.57 9.69 0.89
CA ASP A 46 0.66 9.21 0.25
C ASP A 46 0.57 7.72 -0.01
N VAL A 47 1.16 7.26 -1.13
CA VAL A 47 1.26 5.84 -1.46
C VAL A 47 2.41 5.20 -0.68
N LEU A 48 2.05 4.34 0.26
CA LEU A 48 2.97 3.53 1.06
C LEU A 48 3.41 2.27 0.31
N ASP A 49 2.47 1.58 -0.34
CA ASP A 49 2.76 0.38 -1.12
C ASP A 49 1.79 0.23 -2.31
N PHE A 50 2.20 -0.54 -3.30
CA PHE A 50 1.40 -0.91 -4.46
C PHE A 50 1.60 -2.38 -4.80
N ALA A 51 0.51 -3.04 -5.17
CA ALA A 51 0.58 -4.39 -5.73
C ALA A 51 -0.46 -4.56 -6.84
N MET A 52 -0.06 -5.26 -7.90
CA MET A 52 -1.00 -5.84 -8.85
C MET A 52 -1.50 -7.16 -8.26
N LEU A 53 -2.65 -7.10 -7.60
CA LEU A 53 -3.33 -8.24 -7.01
C LEU A 53 -4.33 -8.80 -8.05
N SER A 54 -5.53 -9.20 -7.64
CA SER A 54 -6.63 -9.37 -8.60
C SER A 54 -6.94 -8.08 -9.36
N ARG A 55 -6.66 -6.93 -8.74
CA ARG A 55 -6.79 -5.57 -9.28
C ARG A 55 -5.63 -4.69 -8.78
N PRO A 56 -5.28 -3.60 -9.48
CA PRO A 56 -4.26 -2.66 -9.02
C PRO A 56 -4.68 -2.06 -7.69
N THR A 57 -3.90 -2.31 -6.64
CA THR A 57 -4.25 -1.93 -5.27
C THR A 57 -3.14 -1.08 -4.68
N PHE A 58 -3.54 0.05 -4.10
CA PHE A 58 -2.68 1.00 -3.43
C PHE A 58 -2.96 0.96 -1.93
N LEU A 59 -1.89 0.90 -1.14
CA LEU A 59 -1.95 1.13 0.29
C LEU A 59 -1.48 2.57 0.53
N LEU A 60 -2.36 3.36 1.13
CA LEU A 60 -2.17 4.78 1.32
C LEU A 60 -2.06 5.10 2.82
N THR A 61 -1.30 6.14 3.16
CA THR A 61 -1.15 6.67 4.52
C THR A 61 -1.35 8.19 4.49
N PRO A 62 -1.76 8.87 5.57
CA PRO A 62 -1.79 10.33 5.61
C PRO A 62 -0.40 10.93 5.36
N ARG A 63 -0.28 12.00 4.57
CA ARG A 63 1.04 12.55 4.14
C ARG A 63 2.01 12.93 5.26
N GLN A 64 1.49 13.29 6.42
CA GLN A 64 2.30 13.76 7.57
C GLN A 64 2.58 12.66 8.59
N TYR A 65 2.42 11.38 8.21
CA TYR A 65 2.64 10.30 9.17
C TYR A 65 4.10 10.22 9.64
N GLU A 66 5.08 10.58 8.79
CA GLU A 66 6.50 10.61 9.16
C GLU A 66 6.78 11.63 10.27
N ASP A 67 6.08 12.78 10.28
CA ASP A 67 6.17 13.79 11.34
C ASP A 67 5.53 13.32 12.65
N SER A 68 4.50 12.47 12.56
CA SER A 68 3.79 11.90 13.72
C SER A 68 4.48 10.68 14.33
N GLY A 69 5.46 10.09 13.64
CA GLY A 69 6.27 8.96 14.11
C GLY A 69 5.53 7.62 14.23
N SER A 70 4.26 7.49 13.81
CA SER A 70 3.55 6.21 13.84
C SER A 70 2.49 6.09 12.75
N LEU A 71 2.53 4.98 12.00
CA LEU A 71 1.48 4.56 11.08
C LEU A 71 0.24 4.11 11.88
N SER A 72 -0.74 4.99 12.04
CA SER A 72 -1.97 4.70 12.80
C SER A 72 -3.18 4.42 11.92
N VAL A 73 -3.17 4.91 10.67
CA VAL A 73 -4.26 4.75 9.72
C VAL A 73 -3.69 4.44 8.34
N ALA A 74 -4.31 3.49 7.65
CA ALA A 74 -4.09 3.26 6.23
C ALA A 74 -5.40 3.29 5.46
N LYS A 75 -5.31 3.55 4.16
CA LYS A 75 -6.42 3.40 3.22
C LYS A 75 -6.02 2.41 2.13
N ILE A 76 -6.86 1.40 1.93
CA ILE A 76 -6.74 0.45 0.82
C ILE A 76 -7.58 1.02 -0.34
N LEU A 77 -6.93 1.41 -1.42
CA LEU A 77 -7.58 1.88 -2.64
C LEU A 77 -7.38 0.84 -3.74
N THR A 78 -8.46 0.17 -4.14
CA THR A 78 -8.44 -0.78 -5.26
C THR A 78 -9.00 -0.10 -6.50
N MET A 79 -8.14 0.07 -7.51
CA MET A 79 -8.47 0.74 -8.75
C MET A 79 -9.09 -0.23 -9.76
N SER A 80 -9.85 0.28 -10.72
CA SER A 80 -10.38 -0.54 -11.82
C SER A 80 -9.54 -0.39 -13.08
N GLU A 81 -9.21 -1.53 -13.70
CA GLU A 81 -8.70 -1.53 -15.07
C GLU A 81 -9.81 -1.72 -16.12
N ASP A 82 -10.91 -2.34 -15.72
CA ASP A 82 -12.06 -2.59 -16.57
C ASP A 82 -13.07 -1.45 -16.48
N SER A 83 -13.73 -1.13 -17.59
CA SER A 83 -14.75 -0.08 -17.66
C SER A 83 -15.97 -0.32 -16.77
N SER A 84 -16.17 -1.56 -16.30
CA SER A 84 -17.35 -1.99 -15.54
C SER A 84 -17.10 -2.21 -14.04
N ALA A 85 -15.84 -2.33 -13.60
CA ALA A 85 -15.54 -2.58 -12.19
C ALA A 85 -15.46 -1.27 -11.39
N ILE A 86 -16.05 -1.31 -10.18
CA ILE A 86 -16.13 -0.15 -9.29
C ILE A 86 -14.85 -0.09 -8.43
N GLU A 87 -14.28 1.10 -8.30
CA GLU A 87 -13.17 1.36 -7.38
C GLU A 87 -13.65 1.23 -5.93
N THR A 88 -12.83 0.62 -5.07
CA THR A 88 -13.17 0.45 -3.65
C THR A 88 -12.16 1.14 -2.76
N GLU A 89 -12.65 1.79 -1.70
CA GLU A 89 -11.85 2.40 -0.65
C GLU A 89 -12.22 1.79 0.70
N VAL A 90 -11.22 1.34 1.44
CA VAL A 90 -11.38 0.83 2.79
C VAL A 90 -10.40 1.55 3.71
N LEU A 91 -10.91 2.16 4.78
CA LEU A 91 -10.07 2.71 5.84
C LEU A 91 -9.75 1.61 6.84
N LEU A 92 -8.47 1.50 7.20
CA LEU A 92 -7.94 0.55 8.13
C LEU A 92 -7.28 1.29 9.30
N GLN A 93 -7.71 0.97 10.52
CA GLN A 93 -7.03 1.40 11.73
C GLN A 93 -5.88 0.43 11.99
N LEU A 94 -4.66 0.96 12.03
CA LEU A 94 -3.47 0.17 12.29
C LEU A 94 -3.19 0.15 13.81
N PRO A 95 -2.64 -0.96 14.34
CA PRO A 95 -2.17 -1.02 15.71
C PRO A 95 -1.17 0.09 16.02
N ALA A 96 -1.19 0.59 17.25
CA ALA A 96 -0.23 1.59 17.71
C ALA A 96 1.21 1.05 17.60
N GLY A 97 2.15 1.90 17.18
CA GLY A 97 3.55 1.50 17.00
C GLY A 97 3.78 0.61 15.77
N THR A 98 2.92 0.70 14.76
CA THR A 98 3.18 0.09 13.45
C THR A 98 4.42 0.72 12.84
N ILE A 99 5.41 -0.12 12.54
CA ILE A 99 6.69 0.24 11.92
C ILE A 99 6.68 0.00 10.40
N GLY A 100 5.71 -0.77 9.89
CA GLY A 100 5.56 -1.01 8.46
C GLY A 100 4.20 -1.64 8.11
N ALA A 101 3.67 -1.30 6.94
CA ALA A 101 2.47 -1.91 6.40
C ALA A 101 2.62 -2.15 4.89
N TYR A 102 2.18 -3.32 4.41
CA TYR A 102 2.48 -3.83 3.08
C TYR A 102 1.31 -4.61 2.47
N LEU A 103 1.19 -4.58 1.15
CA LEU A 103 0.26 -5.41 0.38
C LEU A 103 0.94 -6.72 -0.03
N CYS A 104 0.59 -7.83 0.62
CA CYS A 104 1.15 -9.15 0.34
C CYS A 104 0.03 -10.18 0.18
N ASN A 105 0.12 -11.01 -0.86
CA ASN A 105 -0.79 -12.13 -1.13
C ASN A 105 -2.31 -11.84 -0.87
N ASN A 106 -2.85 -10.79 -1.50
CA ASN A 106 -4.25 -10.33 -1.31
C ASN A 106 -4.63 -9.94 0.14
N LYS A 107 -3.66 -9.55 0.96
CA LYS A 107 -3.82 -9.13 2.35
C LYS A 107 -3.02 -7.86 2.60
N VAL A 108 -3.37 -7.15 3.67
CA VAL A 108 -2.53 -6.09 4.24
C VAL A 108 -1.80 -6.68 5.44
N ILE A 109 -0.48 -6.70 5.37
CA ILE A 109 0.38 -7.10 6.48
C ILE A 109 0.82 -5.84 7.21
N CYS A 110 0.57 -5.81 8.51
CA CYS A 110 0.95 -4.72 9.38
C CYS A 110 1.91 -5.25 10.44
N VAL A 111 3.02 -4.56 10.64
CA VAL A 111 4.09 -5.02 11.53
C VAL A 111 4.33 -3.99 12.61
N THR A 112 4.30 -4.42 13.87
CA THR A 112 4.77 -3.67 15.04
C THR A 112 6.05 -4.29 15.58
N SER A 113 6.67 -3.68 16.58
CA SER A 113 7.84 -4.28 17.24
C SER A 113 7.55 -5.63 17.90
N ALA A 114 6.30 -5.92 18.26
CA ALA A 114 5.93 -7.12 19.02
C ALA A 114 5.13 -8.15 18.21
N SER A 115 4.45 -7.75 17.14
CA SER A 115 3.57 -8.67 16.40
C SER A 115 3.37 -8.26 14.94
N MET A 116 3.06 -9.25 14.13
CA MET A 116 2.54 -9.10 12.78
C MET A 116 1.03 -9.32 12.78
N TYR A 117 0.29 -8.45 12.10
CA TYR A 117 -1.17 -8.51 11.95
C TYR A 117 -1.51 -8.64 10.47
N VAL A 118 -2.47 -9.51 10.17
CA VAL A 118 -2.88 -9.84 8.80
C VAL A 118 -4.32 -9.39 8.62
N TYR A 119 -4.54 -8.42 7.74
CA TYR A 119 -5.87 -7.90 7.42
C TYR A 119 -6.31 -8.31 6.01
N SER A 120 -7.60 -8.54 5.83
CA SER A 120 -8.21 -8.64 4.52
C SER A 120 -8.18 -7.30 3.79
N LEU A 121 -8.36 -7.30 2.46
CA LEU A 121 -8.59 -6.06 1.70
C LEU A 121 -9.90 -5.35 2.06
N SER A 122 -10.82 -6.04 2.76
CA SER A 122 -12.03 -5.44 3.33
C SER A 122 -11.80 -4.79 4.71
N GLY A 123 -10.57 -4.83 5.22
CA GLY A 123 -10.18 -4.19 6.48
C GLY A 123 -10.46 -5.02 7.73
N GLN A 124 -10.77 -6.31 7.59
CA GLN A 124 -11.00 -7.21 8.73
C GLN A 124 -9.68 -7.87 9.15
N LEU A 125 -9.42 -7.95 10.46
CA LEU A 125 -8.30 -8.72 10.99
C LEU A 125 -8.58 -10.21 10.78
N ILE A 126 -7.69 -10.88 10.05
CA ILE A 126 -7.75 -12.32 9.76
C ILE A 126 -6.92 -13.08 10.80
N ASP A 127 -5.70 -12.62 11.05
CA ASP A 127 -4.73 -13.35 11.89
C ASP A 127 -3.70 -12.42 12.53
N SER A 128 -2.98 -12.92 13.54
CA SER A 128 -1.90 -12.22 14.20
C SER A 128 -0.83 -13.18 14.75
N TYR A 129 0.43 -12.80 14.59
CA TYR A 129 1.58 -13.59 15.03
C TYR A 129 2.46 -12.74 15.96
N ALA A 130 2.71 -13.24 17.16
CA ALA A 130 3.61 -12.59 18.10
C ALA A 130 5.07 -12.95 17.78
N PHE A 131 5.96 -11.96 17.80
CA PHE A 131 7.38 -12.22 17.70
C PHE A 131 7.94 -12.67 19.05
N ALA A 132 8.86 -13.63 19.03
CA ALA A 132 9.54 -14.11 20.24
C ALA A 132 10.44 -13.03 20.89
N SER A 133 10.77 -11.98 20.15
CA SER A 133 11.55 -10.84 20.61
C SER A 133 11.14 -9.60 19.83
N ALA A 134 11.37 -8.42 20.43
CA ALA A 134 11.10 -7.17 19.75
C ALA A 134 11.93 -7.04 18.46
N ILE A 135 11.32 -6.49 17.43
CA ILE A 135 11.93 -6.20 16.13
C ILE A 135 11.98 -4.69 15.91
N ASP A 136 12.93 -4.24 15.10
CA ASP A 136 13.23 -2.82 14.92
C ASP A 136 12.80 -2.30 13.53
N SER A 137 12.73 -3.19 12.54
CA SER A 137 12.33 -2.84 11.18
C SER A 137 11.60 -3.97 10.48
N ALA A 138 10.79 -3.58 9.50
CA ALA A 138 10.16 -4.49 8.55
C ALA A 138 10.25 -3.88 7.16
N HIS A 139 10.45 -4.71 6.15
CA HIS A 139 10.45 -4.30 4.75
C HIS A 139 9.89 -5.43 3.88
N LYS A 140 8.94 -5.12 3.00
CA LYS A 140 8.50 -6.04 1.97
C LYS A 140 9.63 -6.35 1.00
N LEU A 141 9.84 -7.64 0.71
CA LEU A 141 10.74 -8.08 -0.35
C LEU A 141 9.96 -8.36 -1.64
N ASP A 142 8.87 -9.12 -1.51
CA ASP A 142 7.96 -9.43 -2.61
C ASP A 142 6.53 -9.63 -2.07
N THR A 143 5.63 -10.20 -2.86
CA THR A 143 4.22 -10.42 -2.48
C THR A 143 4.02 -11.53 -1.44
N THR A 144 5.04 -12.32 -1.16
CA THR A 144 5.04 -13.51 -0.29
C THR A 144 6.13 -13.48 0.78
N HIS A 145 7.05 -12.51 0.76
CA HIS A 145 8.15 -12.44 1.71
C HIS A 145 8.29 -11.04 2.31
N ILE A 146 8.51 -11.01 3.63
CA ILE A 146 8.88 -9.81 4.38
C ILE A 146 10.21 -10.05 5.07
N MET A 147 11.09 -9.07 4.97
CA MET A 147 12.31 -8.99 5.76
C MET A 147 12.04 -8.27 7.07
N ILE A 148 12.50 -8.85 8.17
CA ILE A 148 12.40 -8.30 9.52
C ILE A 148 13.80 -8.09 10.08
N GLY A 149 14.06 -6.92 10.65
CA GLY A 149 15.32 -6.58 11.28
C GLY A 149 15.25 -6.58 12.79
N ARG A 150 16.28 -7.14 13.43
CA ARG A 150 16.50 -7.08 14.88
C ARG A 150 17.96 -6.78 15.15
N GLY A 151 18.28 -5.54 15.55
CA GLY A 151 19.64 -5.07 15.72
C GLY A 151 20.47 -5.23 14.44
N LYS A 152 21.38 -6.22 14.45
CA LYS A 152 22.26 -6.54 13.30
C LYS A 152 21.81 -7.78 12.52
N GLU A 153 20.73 -8.43 12.93
CA GLU A 153 20.22 -9.64 12.32
C GLU A 153 19.05 -9.32 11.38
N LEU A 154 18.99 -10.02 10.25
CA LEU A 154 17.90 -9.95 9.29
C LEU A 154 17.28 -11.34 9.14
N PHE A 155 15.97 -11.41 9.23
CA PHE A 155 15.18 -12.62 9.06
C PHE A 155 14.23 -12.44 7.88
N ILE A 156 14.01 -13.49 7.11
CA ILE A 156 13.01 -13.49 6.03
C ILE A 156 11.87 -14.39 6.46
N ALA A 157 10.68 -13.81 6.58
CA ALA A 157 9.46 -14.53 6.84
C ALA A 157 8.70 -14.73 5.52
N GLN A 158 8.33 -15.98 5.25
CA GLN A 158 7.41 -16.32 4.17
C GLN A 158 5.97 -16.18 4.68
N LEU A 159 5.11 -15.61 3.85
CA LEU A 159 3.71 -15.36 4.10
C LEU A 159 2.87 -16.36 3.29
N ASP A 160 1.86 -16.92 3.95
CA ASP A 160 0.89 -17.85 3.35
C ASP A 160 -0.26 -17.15 2.60
#